data_AF-A0A949GCN7-F1
#
_entry.id   AF-A0A949GCN7-F1
#
_cell.length_a   1.000
_cell.length_b   1.000
_cell.length_c   1.000
_cell.angle_alpha   90.00
_cell.angle_beta   90.00
_cell.angle_gamma   90.00
#
_symmetry.space_group_name_H-M   'P 1'
#
loop_
_entity.id
_entity.type
_entity.pdbx_description
1 polymer ?
#
loop_
_entity_poly.entity_id
_entity_poly.type
_entity_poly.pdbx_seq_one_letter_code
_entity_poly.pdbx_strand_id
1 'polypeptide(L)' 'DALDHWAKDADVKVVWESKDTFPLPETIKTKGSFEEAVTQVLKQYAGQEVHPTAQLNTDPKTGERALIITTGK' A
#
# COMPACT_ATOMS: atom_id res chain seq x y z
N ASP A 1 -8.38 7.08 -5.56
CA ASP A 1 -6.94 6.81 -5.55
C ASP A 1 -6.58 5.58 -6.36
N ALA A 2 -5.41 5.60 -7.03
CA ALA A 2 -4.92 4.46 -7.81
C ALA A 2 -4.70 3.20 -6.94
N LEU A 3 -4.28 3.40 -5.68
CA LEU A 3 -4.06 2.30 -4.73
C LEU A 3 -5.34 1.55 -4.37
N ASP A 4 -6.41 2.28 -4.08
CA ASP A 4 -7.74 1.71 -3.79
C ASP A 4 -8.26 0.91 -4.99
N HIS A 5 -8.04 1.42 -6.21
CA HIS A 5 -8.43 0.72 -7.43
C HIS A 5 -7.67 -0.60 -7.62
N TRP A 6 -6.35 -0.62 -7.43
CA TRP A 6 -5.58 -1.87 -7.55
C TRP A 6 -5.87 -2.85 -6.43
N ALA A 7 -6.10 -2.36 -5.22
CA ALA A 7 -6.46 -3.21 -4.11
C ALA A 7 -7.82 -3.87 -4.39
N LYS A 8 -8.78 -3.12 -4.92
CA LYS A 8 -10.07 -3.64 -5.34
C LYS A 8 -9.97 -4.63 -6.52
N ASP A 9 -9.11 -4.37 -7.50
CA ASP A 9 -8.83 -5.29 -8.61
C ASP A 9 -8.18 -6.60 -8.12
N ALA A 10 -7.35 -6.50 -7.08
CA ALA A 10 -6.67 -7.63 -6.46
C ALA A 10 -7.48 -8.30 -5.33
N ASP A 11 -8.71 -7.87 -5.04
CA ASP A 11 -9.49 -8.34 -3.87
C ASP A 11 -8.70 -8.24 -2.54
N VAL A 12 -7.91 -7.16 -2.42
CA VAL A 12 -7.14 -6.79 -1.24
C VAL A 12 -7.80 -5.60 -0.56
N LYS A 13 -7.95 -5.67 0.75
CA LYS A 13 -8.43 -4.54 1.55
C LYS A 13 -7.27 -3.64 1.95
N VAL A 14 -7.31 -2.35 1.63
CA VAL A 14 -6.29 -1.40 2.13
C VAL A 14 -6.71 -0.88 3.50
N VAL A 15 -5.83 -1.01 4.47
CA VAL A 15 -6.00 -0.47 5.82
C VAL A 15 -4.86 0.50 6.09
N TRP A 16 -5.21 1.76 6.30
CA TRP A 16 -4.27 2.80 6.68
C TRP A 16 -4.21 2.92 8.21
N GLU A 17 -3.12 2.43 8.80
CA GLU A 17 -2.82 2.49 10.24
C GLU A 17 -1.68 3.48 10.55
N SER A 18 -1.57 4.54 9.74
CA SER A 18 -0.67 5.67 9.99
C SER A 18 -1.42 6.83 10.60
N LYS A 19 -0.85 7.47 11.63
CA LYS A 19 -1.33 8.77 12.14
C LYS A 19 -1.07 9.90 11.15
N ASP A 20 -0.06 9.74 10.30
CA ASP A 20 0.32 10.67 9.25
C ASP A 20 -0.39 10.31 7.96
N THR A 21 -0.96 11.30 7.28
CA THR A 21 -1.50 11.13 5.94
C THR A 21 -0.36 11.29 4.94
N PHE A 22 0.11 10.20 4.34
CA PHE A 22 1.03 10.32 3.18
C PHE A 22 0.20 10.48 1.91
N PRO A 23 0.26 11.64 1.24
CA PRO A 23 -0.43 11.83 -0.01
C PRO A 23 0.17 10.89 -1.05
N LEU A 24 -0.58 9.87 -1.47
CA LEU A 24 -0.20 9.00 -2.57
C LEU A 24 -0.11 9.86 -3.84
N PRO A 25 1.02 9.83 -4.58
CA PRO A 25 1.09 10.55 -5.82
C PRO A 25 0.09 9.95 -6.81
N GLU A 26 -0.86 10.77 -7.28
CA GLU A 26 -1.90 10.38 -8.25
C GLU A 26 -1.34 9.74 -9.54
N THR A 27 -0.05 9.96 -9.83
CA THR A 27 0.62 9.61 -11.08
C THR A 27 1.36 8.28 -11.08
N ILE A 28 1.09 7.37 -10.14
CA ILE A 28 1.63 6.00 -10.25
C ILE A 28 0.84 5.28 -11.36
N LYS A 29 1.25 5.49 -12.62
CA LYS A 29 0.74 4.77 -13.79
C LYS A 29 1.49 3.44 -13.96
N THR A 30 1.45 2.58 -12.95
CA THR A 30 2.09 1.27 -13.04
C THR A 30 1.14 0.30 -13.72
N LYS A 31 1.52 -0.21 -14.90
CA LYS A 31 0.86 -1.32 -15.59
C LYS A 31 1.44 -2.66 -15.10
N GLY A 32 1.27 -2.96 -13.82
CA GLY A 32 1.84 -4.14 -13.17
C GLY A 32 0.96 -4.65 -12.03
N SER A 33 1.42 -5.70 -11.35
CA SER A 33 0.69 -6.28 -10.21
C SER A 33 0.58 -5.30 -9.04
N PHE A 34 -0.45 -5.44 -8.20
CA PHE A 34 -0.65 -4.62 -7.00
C PHE A 34 0.62 -4.47 -6.15
N GLU A 35 1.36 -5.56 -5.96
CA GLU A 35 2.62 -5.57 -5.21
C GLU A 35 3.71 -4.68 -5.83
N GLU A 36 3.82 -4.64 -7.17
CA GLU A 36 4.77 -3.76 -7.85
C GLU A 36 4.38 -2.29 -7.68
N ALA A 37 3.09 -1.99 -7.77
CA ALA A 37 2.58 -0.64 -7.61
C ALA A 37 2.80 -0.13 -6.17
N VAL A 38 2.51 -0.97 -5.17
CA VAL A 38 2.81 -0.69 -3.76
C VAL A 38 4.32 -0.49 -3.57
N THR A 39 5.16 -1.37 -4.12
CA THR A 39 6.62 -1.25 -4.01
C THR A 39 7.14 0.05 -4.62
N GLN A 40 6.61 0.45 -5.79
CA GLN A 40 6.95 1.72 -6.44
C GLN A 40 6.60 2.93 -5.57
N VAL A 41 5.42 2.92 -4.96
CA VAL A 41 4.99 3.96 -4.01
C VAL A 41 5.96 4.03 -2.84
N LEU A 42 6.19 2.91 -2.13
CA LEU A 42 7.04 2.87 -0.95
C LEU A 42 8.48 3.31 -1.26
N LYS A 43 9.00 2.95 -2.43
CA LYS A 43 10.33 3.37 -2.89
C LYS A 43 10.49 4.89 -3.00
N GLN A 44 9.42 5.64 -3.26
CA GLN A 44 9.51 7.11 -3.31
C GLN A 44 9.78 7.72 -1.94
N TYR A 45 9.33 7.05 -0.88
CA TYR A 45 9.54 7.48 0.50
C TYR A 45 10.75 6.82 1.16
N ALA A 46 11.36 5.81 0.55
CA ALA A 46 12.49 5.06 1.13
C ALA A 46 13.71 5.93 1.49
N GLY A 47 13.82 7.15 0.96
CA GLY A 47 14.86 8.12 1.31
C GLY A 47 14.51 9.04 2.49
N GLN A 48 13.32 8.90 3.09
CA GLN A 48 12.86 9.73 4.19
C GLN A 48 13.01 9.01 5.54
N GLU A 49 13.35 9.76 6.57
CA GLU A 49 13.43 9.28 7.96
C GLU A 49 12.09 8.72 8.45
N VAL A 50 10.99 9.26 7.92
CA VAL A 50 9.64 8.75 8.14
C VAL A 50 9.09 8.32 6.79
N HIS A 51 8.77 7.04 6.64
CA HIS A 51 8.26 6.49 5.40
C HIS A 51 7.09 5.53 5.66
N PRO A 52 6.07 5.51 4.79
CA PRO A 52 5.08 4.45 4.84
C PRO A 52 5.77 3.11 4.55
N THR A 53 5.38 2.09 5.31
CA THR A 53 5.67 0.68 5.08
C THR A 53 4.35 -0.03 4.85
N ALA A 54 4.26 -0.84 3.79
CA ALA A 54 3.10 -1.68 3.56
C ALA A 54 3.41 -3.13 3.89
N GLN A 55 2.51 -3.78 4.60
CA GLN A 55 2.60 -5.19 4.93
C GLN A 55 1.34 -5.89 4.44
N LEU A 56 1.51 -6.84 3.52
CA LEU A 56 0.39 -7.67 3.07
C LEU A 56 0.15 -8.75 4.13
N ASN A 57 -1.01 -8.68 4.77
CA ASN A 57 -1.46 -9.67 5.71
C ASN A 57 -2.56 -10.51 5.07
N THR A 58 -2.54 -11.81 5.30
CA THR A 58 -3.62 -12.70 4.84
C THR A 58 -4.30 -13.25 6.07
N ASP A 59 -5.61 -13.00 6.18
CA ASP A 59 -6.39 -13.53 7.29
C ASP A 59 -6.47 -15.07 7.15
N PRO A 60 -5.96 -15.83 8.14
CA PRO A 60 -5.93 -17.28 8.04
C PRO A 60 -7.31 -17.93 8.23
N LYS A 61 -8.34 -17.17 8.64
CA LYS A 61 -9.70 -17.68 8.86
C LYS A 61 -10.61 -17.45 7.66
N THR A 62 -10.52 -16.29 7.02
CA THR A 62 -11.37 -15.92 5.87
C THR A 62 -10.64 -16.04 4.55
N GLY A 63 -9.30 -16.08 4.55
CA GLY A 63 -8.47 -16.01 3.34
C GLY A 63 -8.40 -14.62 2.72
N GLU A 64 -9.02 -13.62 3.36
CA GLU A 64 -8.99 -12.23 2.89
C GLU A 64 -7.58 -11.66 3.00
N ARG A 65 -7.19 -10.91 1.98
CA ARG A 65 -5.90 -10.23 1.96
C ARG A 65 -6.11 -8.78 2.36
N ALA A 66 -5.35 -8.30 3.31
CA ALA A 66 -5.36 -6.91 3.73
C ALA A 66 -3.96 -6.31 3.62
N LEU A 67 -3.83 -5.23 2.85
CA LEU A 67 -2.62 -4.43 2.84
C LEU A 67 -2.69 -3.42 3.98
N ILE A 68 -1.82 -3.58 4.96
CA ILE A 68 -1.73 -2.69 6.12
C ILE A 68 -0.61 -1.70 5.83
N ILE A 69 -0.94 -0.41 5.80
CA ILE A 69 0.04 0.67 5.62
C ILE A 69 0.26 1.33 6.97
N THR A 70 1.48 1.25 7.47
CA THR A 70 1.92 1.84 8.74
C THR A 70 3.08 2.80 8.49
N THR A 71 3.35 3.66 9.46
CA THR A 71 4.52 4.54 9.40
C THR A 71 5.73 3.81 9.96
N GLY A 72 6.71 3.52 9.11
CA GLY A 72 8.04 3.07 9.48
C GLY A 72 8.89 4.24 9.99
N LYS A 73 9.71 3.98 11.00
CA LYS A 73 10.77 4.85 11.52
C LYS A 73 12.12 4.19 11.31
#